data_AF-B4NUE8-F1
#
_entry.id   AF-B4NUE8-F1
#
_cell.length_a   1.000
_cell.length_b   1.000
_cell.length_c   1.000
_cell.angle_alpha   90.00
_cell.angle_beta   90.00
_cell.angle_gamma   90.00
#
_symmetry.space_group_name_H-M   'P 1'
#
loop_
_entity.id
_entity.type
_entity.pdbx_description
1 polymer ?
#
loop_
_entity_poly.entity_id
_entity_poly.type
_entity_poly.pdbx_seq_one_letter_code
_entity_poly.pdbx_strand_id
1 'polypeptide(L)'
;MADSPPAIDVLRMADSSDTFGALTPLEPRLGKKLIEPLTNLIHSTSAMSLLYECINTVIAVLISISSGMPNHSASIQLCVQKLRILIEDSDQNLKYLGLLAMSKI
;
A
#
# COMPACT_ATOMS: atom_id res chain seq x y z
N MET A 1 -17.65 -2.14 -10.98
CA MET A 1 -16.91 -1.08 -11.68
C MET A 1 -16.20 -0.28 -10.60
N ALA A 2 -14.92 -0.57 -10.33
CA ALA A 2 -14.14 0.27 -9.43
C ALA A 2 -13.76 1.52 -10.23
N ASP A 3 -13.92 2.70 -9.64
CA ASP A 3 -13.61 3.96 -10.30
C ASP A 3 -12.08 4.11 -10.34
N SER A 4 -11.50 4.10 -11.54
CA SER A 4 -10.08 4.36 -11.72
C SER A 4 -9.77 5.82 -11.37
N PRO A 5 -8.75 6.10 -10.55
CA PRO A 5 -8.39 7.47 -10.24
C PRO A 5 -7.94 8.22 -11.51
N PRO A 6 -8.30 9.50 -11.66
CA PRO A 6 -7.83 10.32 -12.77
C PRO A 6 -6.30 10.46 -12.71
N ALA A 7 -5.66 10.65 -13.88
CA ALA A 7 -4.19 10.65 -14.01
C ALA A 7 -3.47 11.68 -13.11
N ILE A 8 -4.13 12.79 -12.77
CA ILE A 8 -3.58 13.79 -11.84
C ILE A 8 -3.50 13.25 -10.40
N ASP A 9 -4.46 12.44 -9.97
CA ASP A 9 -4.47 11.81 -8.65
C ASP A 9 -3.47 10.66 -8.58
N VAL A 10 -3.23 10.00 -9.72
CA VAL A 10 -2.21 8.94 -9.87
C VAL A 10 -0.81 9.49 -9.64
N LEU A 11 -0.49 10.67 -10.21
CA LEU A 11 0.77 11.35 -9.96
C LEU A 11 0.90 11.74 -8.48
N ARG A 12 -0.17 12.22 -7.85
CA ARG A 12 -0.15 12.52 -6.41
C ARG A 12 0.06 11.26 -5.58
N MET A 13 -0.58 10.14 -5.91
CA MET A 13 -0.40 8.86 -5.24
C MET A 13 1.02 8.31 -5.41
N ALA A 14 1.67 8.56 -6.55
CA ALA A 14 3.06 8.17 -6.79
C ALA A 14 4.06 8.97 -5.94
N ASP A 15 3.80 10.26 -5.73
CA ASP A 15 4.66 11.18 -4.95
C ASP A 15 4.41 11.16 -3.43
N SER A 16 3.27 10.62 -2.98
CA SER A 16 2.81 10.89 -1.61
C SER A 16 3.54 10.11 -0.52
N SER A 17 4.22 10.88 0.33
CA SER A 17 4.22 10.71 1.78
C SER A 17 2.77 10.65 2.29
N ASP A 18 2.22 9.44 2.26
CA ASP A 18 0.81 9.18 2.53
C ASP A 18 0.42 9.56 3.98
N THR A 19 -0.84 9.95 4.22
CA THR A 19 -1.28 10.51 5.52
C THR A 19 -1.00 9.57 6.70
N PHE A 20 -1.08 8.25 6.47
CA PHE A 20 -0.72 7.24 7.46
C PHE A 20 0.78 6.89 7.46
N GLY A 21 1.43 6.90 6.29
CA GLY A 21 2.87 6.69 6.16
C GLY A 21 3.70 7.79 6.83
N ALA A 22 3.23 9.03 6.80
CA ALA A 22 3.86 10.20 7.44
C ALA A 22 3.86 10.11 8.99
N LEU A 23 2.89 9.41 9.58
CA LEU A 23 2.78 9.24 11.04
C LEU A 23 3.73 8.17 11.58
N THR A 24 4.13 7.21 10.74
CA THR A 24 5.00 6.10 11.14
C THR A 24 6.40 6.51 11.59
N PRO A 25 7.14 7.41 10.89
CA PRO A 25 8.44 7.88 11.36
C PRO A 25 8.34 8.81 12.59
N LEU A 26 7.18 9.44 12.82
CA LEU A 26 6.92 10.26 14.01
C LEU A 26 6.64 9.38 15.25
N GLU A 27 5.83 8.32 15.09
CA GLU A 27 5.53 7.37 16.16
C GLU A 27 5.61 5.90 15.68
N PRO A 28 6.78 5.24 15.78
CA PRO A 28 6.97 3.87 15.29
C PRO A 28 6.14 2.81 16.07
N ARG A 29 5.70 3.15 17.29
CA ARG A 29 4.77 2.31 18.07
C ARG A 29 3.38 2.27 17.44
N LEU A 30 2.96 3.34 16.76
CA LEU A 30 1.70 3.42 16.06
C LEU A 30 1.74 2.55 14.80
N GLY A 31 2.85 2.55 14.06
CA GLY A 31 3.03 1.71 12.86
C GLY A 31 2.69 0.25 13.11
N LYS A 32 3.17 -0.33 14.21
CA LYS A 32 2.85 -1.73 14.59
C LYS A 32 1.35 -1.97 14.83
N LYS A 33 0.65 -0.99 15.40
CA LYS A 33 -0.81 -1.05 15.62
C LYS A 33 -1.62 -0.82 14.35
N LEU A 34 -1.03 -0.22 13.32
CA LEU A 34 -1.69 0.06 12.05
C LEU A 34 -1.65 -1.14 11.09
N ILE A 35 -0.71 -2.09 11.25
CA ILE A 35 -0.62 -3.25 10.35
C ILE A 35 -1.94 -4.01 10.25
N GLU A 36 -2.53 -4.42 11.38
CA GLU A 36 -3.78 -5.18 11.41
C GLU A 36 -4.96 -4.43 10.74
N PRO A 37 -5.31 -3.18 11.13
CA PRO A 37 -6.41 -2.46 10.49
C PRO A 37 -6.16 -2.18 9.01
N LEU A 38 -4.91 -1.90 8.60
CA LEU A 38 -4.58 -1.73 7.19
C LEU A 38 -4.73 -3.03 6.40
N THR A 39 -4.28 -4.16 6.93
CA THR A 39 -4.49 -5.46 6.25
C THR A 39 -5.98 -5.81 6.12
N ASN A 40 -6.81 -5.47 7.11
CA ASN A 40 -8.26 -5.64 7.02
C ASN A 40 -8.90 -4.73 5.95
N LEU A 41 -8.43 -3.49 5.82
CA LEU A 41 -8.85 -2.58 4.75
C LEU A 41 -8.44 -3.12 3.37
N ILE A 42 -7.20 -3.60 3.22
CA ILE A 42 -6.72 -4.21 1.97
C ILE A 42 -7.58 -5.41 1.56
N HIS A 43 -8.06 -6.20 2.52
CA HIS A 43 -8.96 -7.30 2.25
C HIS A 43 -10.34 -6.86 1.75
N SER A 44 -10.91 -5.81 2.35
CA SER A 44 -12.33 -5.46 2.22
C SER A 44 -12.62 -4.32 1.22
N THR A 45 -11.65 -3.46 0.94
CA THR A 45 -11.86 -2.31 0.06
C THR A 45 -12.01 -2.71 -1.41
N SER A 46 -12.96 -2.08 -2.10
CA SER A 46 -13.11 -2.12 -3.55
C SER A 46 -12.58 -0.85 -4.23
N ALA A 47 -12.21 0.17 -3.46
CA ALA A 47 -11.64 1.42 -3.97
C ALA A 47 -10.14 1.23 -4.26
N MET A 48 -9.74 1.36 -5.52
CA MET A 48 -8.37 1.07 -5.98
C MET A 48 -7.34 2.06 -5.45
N SER A 49 -7.72 3.33 -5.34
CA SER A 49 -6.92 4.38 -4.69
C SER A 49 -6.59 4.03 -3.24
N LEU A 50 -7.61 3.75 -2.43
CA LEU A 50 -7.44 3.37 -1.03
C LEU A 50 -6.66 2.06 -0.88
N LEU A 51 -6.90 1.09 -1.78
CA LEU A 51 -6.15 -0.17 -1.80
C LEU A 51 -4.66 0.10 -1.99
N TYR A 52 -4.30 0.95 -2.95
CA TYR A 52 -2.93 1.33 -3.23
C TYR A 52 -2.26 2.05 -2.06
N GLU A 53 -2.93 3.04 -1.47
CA GLU A 53 -2.46 3.81 -0.31
C GLU A 53 -2.20 2.91 0.91
N CYS A 54 -3.14 1.98 1.19
CA CYS A 54 -2.99 1.03 2.29
C CYS A 54 -1.81 0.08 2.07
N ILE A 55 -1.61 -0.41 0.84
CA ILE A 55 -0.46 -1.28 0.49
C ILE A 55 0.85 -0.52 0.67
N ASN A 56 0.98 0.69 0.11
CA ASN A 56 2.18 1.51 0.26
C ASN A 56 2.50 1.80 1.73
N THR A 57 1.48 2.09 2.53
CA THR A 57 1.64 2.34 3.97
C THR A 57 2.13 1.08 4.69
N VAL A 58 1.55 -0.09 4.43
CA VAL A 58 2.01 -1.35 5.02
C VAL A 58 3.47 -1.61 4.66
N ILE A 59 3.87 -1.46 3.40
CA ILE A 59 5.26 -1.63 2.96
C ILE A 59 6.20 -0.67 3.72
N ALA A 60 5.85 0.62 3.80
CA ALA A 60 6.66 1.61 4.50
C ALA A 60 6.80 1.31 6.00
N VAL A 61 5.71 0.91 6.66
CA VAL A 61 5.72 0.49 8.07
C VAL A 61 6.63 -0.72 8.24
N LEU A 62 6.48 -1.74 7.39
CA LEU A 62 7.29 -2.95 7.44
C LEU A 62 8.77 -2.63 7.31
N ILE A 63 9.18 -1.83 6.33
CA ILE A 63 10.57 -1.38 6.15
C ILE A 63 11.07 -0.68 7.44
N SER A 64 10.27 0.21 8.02
CA SER A 64 10.66 0.96 9.22
C SER A 64 10.87 0.11 10.48
N ILE A 65 10.18 -1.05 10.59
CA ILE A 65 10.25 -1.95 11.76
C ILE A 65 11.10 -3.21 11.52
N SER A 66 11.61 -3.41 10.31
CA SER A 66 12.35 -4.62 9.88
C SER A 66 13.68 -4.84 10.61
N SER A 67 14.16 -3.87 11.38
CA SER A 67 15.42 -3.96 12.15
C SER A 67 15.38 -4.91 13.35
N GLY A 68 14.28 -5.65 13.61
CA GLY A 68 14.26 -6.58 14.74
C GLY A 68 13.08 -7.56 14.85
N MET A 69 12.34 -7.86 13.78
CA MET A 69 11.21 -8.81 13.87
C MET A 69 11.15 -9.80 12.70
N PRO A 70 11.30 -11.11 12.96
CA PRO A 70 10.90 -12.13 11.99
C PRO A 70 9.38 -12.27 12.03
N ASN A 71 8.72 -12.44 10.87
CA ASN A 71 7.29 -12.83 10.69
C ASN A 71 6.33 -11.81 10.03
N HIS A 72 6.81 -10.90 9.18
CA HIS A 72 5.92 -10.06 8.35
C HIS A 72 5.55 -10.67 6.98
N SER A 73 5.90 -11.94 6.73
CA SER A 73 5.71 -12.59 5.44
C SER A 73 4.25 -12.63 4.98
N ALA A 74 3.29 -12.82 5.89
CA ALA A 74 1.87 -12.88 5.55
C ALA A 74 1.34 -11.54 5.00
N SER A 75 1.72 -10.42 5.62
CA SER A 75 1.33 -9.08 5.16
C SER A 75 1.94 -8.74 3.81
N ILE A 76 3.21 -9.14 3.58
CA ILE A 76 3.88 -8.96 2.28
C ILE A 76 3.18 -9.77 1.20
N GLN A 77 2.88 -11.05 1.48
CA GLN A 77 2.16 -11.92 0.53
C GLN A 77 0.78 -11.35 0.16
N LEU A 78 0.04 -10.82 1.15
CA LEU A 78 -1.23 -10.13 0.89
C LEU A 78 -1.06 -8.90 -0.02
N CYS A 79 -0.05 -8.07 0.25
CA CYS A 79 0.25 -6.90 -0.57
C CYS A 79 0.57 -7.31 -2.01
N VAL A 80 1.45 -8.30 -2.20
CA VAL A 80 1.81 -8.83 -3.53
C VAL A 80 0.58 -9.38 -4.26
N GLN A 81 -0.28 -10.14 -3.58
CA GLN A 81 -1.50 -10.69 -4.16
C GLN A 81 -2.44 -9.58 -4.65
N LYS A 82 -2.59 -8.50 -3.87
CA LYS A 82 -3.47 -7.38 -4.23
C LYS A 82 -2.87 -6.48 -5.29
N LEU A 83 -1.55 -6.27 -5.28
CA LEU A 83 -0.84 -5.54 -6.33
C LEU A 83 -0.97 -6.22 -7.69
N ARG A 84 -1.02 -7.56 -7.74
CA ARG A 84 -1.29 -8.28 -8.99
C ARG A 84 -2.59 -7.81 -9.65
N ILE A 85 -3.64 -7.56 -8.86
CA ILE A 85 -4.92 -7.07 -9.38
C ILE A 85 -4.74 -5.72 -10.08
N LEU A 86 -3.95 -4.81 -9.51
CA LEU A 86 -3.65 -3.52 -10.13
C LEU A 86 -2.80 -3.67 -11.41
N ILE A 87 -1.82 -4.58 -11.40
CA ILE A 87 -0.91 -4.80 -12.54
C ILE A 87 -1.63 -5.43 -13.73
N GLU A 88 -2.57 -6.34 -13.46
CA GLU A 88 -3.38 -7.01 -14.48
C GLU A 88 -4.56 -6.15 -14.97
N ASP A 89 -4.77 -4.96 -14.38
CA ASP A 89 -5.83 -4.06 -14.80
C ASP A 89 -5.60 -3.52 -16.23
N SER A 90 -6.71 -3.27 -16.92
CA SER A 90 -6.75 -2.63 -18.24
C SER A 90 -6.31 -1.16 -18.19
N ASP A 91 -6.58 -0.48 -17.07
CA ASP A 91 -6.21 0.90 -16.82
C ASP A 91 -4.69 1.05 -16.65
N GLN A 92 -4.09 1.90 -17.49
CA GLN A 92 -2.64 2.09 -17.49
C GLN A 92 -2.11 2.78 -16.24
N ASN A 93 -2.93 3.61 -15.59
CA ASN A 93 -2.57 4.27 -14.35
C ASN A 93 -2.51 3.27 -13.19
N LEU A 94 -3.52 2.40 -13.08
CA LEU A 94 -3.53 1.35 -12.06
C LEU A 94 -2.35 0.39 -12.24
N LYS A 95 -2.05 0.02 -13.49
CA LYS A 95 -0.88 -0.78 -13.81
C LYS A 95 0.43 -0.11 -13.39
N TYR A 96 0.59 1.18 -13.72
CA TYR A 96 1.75 1.96 -13.32
C TYR A 96 1.91 2.01 -11.79
N LEU A 97 0.83 2.32 -11.06
CA LEU A 97 0.83 2.32 -9.60
C LEU A 97 1.21 0.95 -9.05
N GLY A 98 0.60 -0.12 -9.54
CA GLY A 98 0.89 -1.49 -9.13
C GLY A 98 2.37 -1.86 -9.28
N LEU A 99 2.97 -1.53 -10.43
CA LEU A 99 4.40 -1.73 -10.70
C LEU A 99 5.29 -0.85 -9.80
N LEU A 100 4.91 0.41 -9.59
CA LEU A 100 5.63 1.33 -8.72
C LEU A 100 5.68 0.85 -7.28
N ALA A 101 4.57 0.36 -6.72
CA ALA A 101 4.55 -0.21 -5.38
C ALA A 101 5.33 -1.54 -5.31
N MET A 102 5.27 -2.38 -6.35
CA MET A 102 6.06 -3.62 -6.39
C MET A 102 7.57 -3.36 -6.32
N SER A 103 8.05 -2.24 -6.87
CA SER A 103 9.48 -1.87 -6.79
C SER A 103 9.97 -1.55 -5.38
N LYS A 104 9.06 -1.35 -4.41
CA LYS A 104 9.34 -1.00 -3.01
C LYS A 104 9.30 -2.21 -2.07
N ILE A 105 8.83 -3.36 -2.53
CA ILE A 105 8.80 -4.63 -1.77
C ILE A 105 10.14 -5.34 -1.94
#